data_AF-U4K4C2-F1
#
_entry.id   AF-U4K4C2-F1
#
_cell.length_a   1.000
_cell.length_b   1.000
_cell.length_c   1.000
_cell.angle_alpha   90.00
_cell.angle_beta   90.00
_cell.angle_gamma   90.00
#
_symmetry.space_group_name_H-M   'P 1'
#
loop_
_entity.id
_entity.type
_entity.pdbx_description
1 polymer ?
#
loop_
_entity_poly.entity_id
_entity_poly.type
_entity_poly.pdbx_seq_one_letter_code
_entity_poly.pdbx_strand_id
1 'polypeptide(L)'
;MNRRKFLERIGLAGVGSTTFISQLTNANEHKPQESRATQKTNSDSDHFFGLTVAAKNASARDKEAAHYVCNGRNDQNVINQALADLGSKGGVVHLTPGTYVCKGAIKMRHRTSLLGSGRATILKAVGTWTSQNGEQGAVIEPLNSRIHKSRVGFLSINGNRYNGANVQGIYYHINSKSDFDEGSDAIHHFEDIYIYETNQHGFHVTGSYMRATKASNIRVYNVGDEGTAEGNKAHGFFIASPDGMYHQCDAGSSAGHGFYVDHANNHFTNCKAWYSGLNGWSIRSVRGMYSVCEAQDNSRHGFYIDAGPNSLTSCHADSNSWQSDDPSADFDGFHIPWGEHIQLIACSAYDKNESNRGHWQRYGFYLGRYAEHVQILGTTIDNNTGSTSGAGITGPTNSVQVTG
;
A
#
# COMPACT_ATOMS: atom_id res chain seq x y z
N MET A 1 10.98 19.90 4.63
CA MET A 1 9.63 20.48 4.80
C MET A 1 8.73 19.69 5.76
N ASN A 2 8.06 20.37 6.71
CA ASN A 2 6.99 19.78 7.51
C ASN A 2 5.78 19.55 6.56
N ARG A 3 5.58 18.30 6.10
CA ARG A 3 4.61 17.88 5.07
C ARG A 3 3.19 18.45 5.22
N ARG A 4 2.81 18.83 6.44
CA ARG A 4 1.61 19.61 6.74
C ARG A 4 1.48 20.86 5.85
N LYS A 5 2.56 21.61 5.65
CA LYS A 5 2.59 22.83 4.81
C LYS A 5 2.44 22.54 3.31
N PHE A 6 2.80 21.34 2.85
CA PHE A 6 2.63 20.93 1.46
C PHE A 6 1.19 20.46 1.18
N LEU A 7 0.63 19.65 2.08
CA LEU A 7 -0.78 19.25 2.03
C LEU A 7 -1.73 20.46 2.06
N GLU A 8 -1.36 21.51 2.79
CA GLU A 8 -2.07 22.80 2.80
C GLU A 8 -1.98 23.55 1.45
N ARG A 9 -0.87 23.40 0.70
CA ARG A 9 -0.65 24.08 -0.60
C ARG A 9 -1.32 23.39 -1.78
N ILE A 10 -1.54 22.07 -1.72
CA ILE A 10 -2.20 21.29 -2.79
C ILE A 10 -3.73 21.24 -2.68
N GLY A 11 -4.33 22.00 -1.77
CA GLY A 11 -5.78 22.26 -1.80
C GLY A 11 -6.67 21.14 -1.24
N LEU A 12 -6.33 20.56 -0.08
CA LEU A 12 -7.30 19.88 0.79
C LEU A 12 -7.61 20.74 2.03
N ALA A 13 -8.17 21.92 1.78
CA ALA A 13 -8.75 22.77 2.83
C ALA A 13 -10.28 22.68 2.77
N GLY A 14 -10.89 22.11 3.81
CA GLY A 14 -12.33 22.08 4.05
C GLY A 14 -12.84 20.67 4.33
N VAL A 15 -13.62 20.34 5.35
CA VAL A 15 -14.43 21.09 6.34
C VAL A 15 -14.71 20.06 7.47
N GLY A 16 -14.82 20.33 8.76
CA GLY A 16 -14.89 21.58 9.48
C GLY A 16 -14.61 21.36 10.97
N SER A 17 -13.95 22.33 11.58
CA SER A 17 -14.05 22.60 13.01
C SER A 17 -15.21 23.57 13.20
N THR A 18 -16.18 23.19 14.02
CA THR A 18 -17.08 24.15 14.66
C THR A 18 -17.14 23.83 16.14
N THR A 19 -16.38 24.62 16.90
CA THR A 19 -16.52 24.77 18.34
C THR A 19 -17.70 25.71 18.59
N PHE A 20 -18.70 25.27 19.35
CA PHE A 20 -19.63 26.15 20.05
C PHE A 20 -19.77 25.65 21.49
N ILE A 21 -19.46 26.52 22.45
CA ILE A 21 -19.78 26.36 23.88
C ILE A 21 -20.55 27.61 24.32
N SER A 22 -21.80 27.43 24.75
CA SER A 22 -22.34 27.82 26.08
C SER A 22 -23.86 27.52 26.10
N GLN A 23 -24.28 26.51 26.87
CA GLN A 23 -24.99 26.60 28.17
C GLN A 23 -26.45 27.13 28.10
N LEU A 24 -27.42 26.26 28.45
CA LEU A 24 -28.23 26.37 29.68
C LEU A 24 -29.19 25.18 29.88
N THR A 25 -28.97 24.48 31.00
CA THR A 25 -29.91 23.88 31.99
C THR A 25 -30.92 22.76 31.66
N ASN A 26 -30.69 21.66 32.41
CA ASN A 26 -31.59 20.89 33.28
C ASN A 26 -32.14 19.50 32.87
N ALA A 27 -31.73 18.54 33.72
CA ALA A 27 -32.45 17.38 34.25
C ALA A 27 -32.80 16.21 33.32
N ASN A 28 -32.01 15.14 33.36
CA ASN A 28 -32.33 13.95 34.16
C ASN A 28 -31.21 12.90 34.04
N GLU A 29 -30.78 12.38 35.18
CA GLU A 29 -29.87 11.24 35.26
C GLU A 29 -30.54 9.98 34.71
N HIS A 30 -29.96 9.43 33.64
CA HIS A 30 -30.14 8.03 33.30
C HIS A 30 -28.79 7.43 32.91
N LYS A 31 -28.31 6.51 33.73
CA LYS A 31 -27.10 5.71 33.47
C LYS A 31 -27.27 4.96 32.14
N PRO A 32 -26.34 5.04 31.17
CA PRO A 32 -26.43 4.20 29.98
C PRO A 32 -25.99 2.78 30.34
N GLN A 33 -26.92 1.83 30.29
CA GLN A 33 -26.58 0.42 30.13
C GLN A 33 -25.89 0.22 28.77
N GLU A 34 -24.82 -0.56 28.76
CA GLU A 34 -24.13 -1.00 27.55
C GLU A 34 -25.08 -1.77 26.63
N SER A 35 -25.46 -1.17 25.50
CA SER A 35 -26.34 -1.84 24.52
C SER A 35 -25.55 -2.90 23.74
N ARG A 36 -25.85 -4.16 24.04
CA ARG A 36 -25.42 -5.37 23.33
C ARG A 36 -25.97 -5.34 21.89
N ALA A 37 -25.14 -5.71 20.91
CA ALA A 37 -25.55 -5.82 19.50
C ALA A 37 -26.75 -6.77 19.34
N THR A 38 -27.72 -6.39 18.50
CA THR A 38 -28.91 -7.19 18.22
C THR A 38 -28.60 -8.16 17.08
N GLN A 39 -28.57 -9.46 17.39
CA GLN A 39 -28.36 -10.54 16.42
C GLN A 39 -29.72 -11.01 15.90
N LYS A 40 -29.93 -10.99 14.58
CA LYS A 40 -31.13 -11.59 13.97
C LYS A 40 -30.87 -13.09 13.84
N THR A 41 -31.66 -13.93 14.50
CA THR A 41 -31.55 -15.39 14.42
C THR A 41 -32.16 -15.86 13.10
N ASN A 42 -31.33 -16.29 12.14
CA ASN A 42 -31.82 -16.81 10.85
C ASN A 42 -31.42 -18.28 10.66
N SER A 43 -32.37 -19.07 10.16
CA SER A 43 -32.21 -20.48 9.82
C SER A 43 -31.27 -20.68 8.63
N ASP A 44 -30.60 -21.84 8.57
CA ASP A 44 -29.60 -22.27 7.57
C ASP A 44 -30.03 -22.13 6.09
N SER A 45 -31.28 -21.78 5.80
CA SER A 45 -31.86 -21.66 4.46
C SER A 45 -31.68 -20.29 3.78
N ASP A 46 -31.26 -19.24 4.49
CA ASP A 46 -31.28 -17.85 3.96
C ASP A 46 -29.92 -17.34 3.44
N HIS A 47 -28.86 -18.17 3.44
CA HIS A 47 -27.53 -17.77 2.94
C HIS A 47 -27.44 -17.78 1.41
N PHE A 48 -28.26 -16.96 0.74
CA PHE A 48 -28.13 -16.68 -0.68
C PHE A 48 -26.86 -15.80 -0.89
N PHE A 49 -25.71 -16.46 -0.88
CA PHE A 49 -24.38 -15.98 -1.34
C PHE A 49 -23.56 -15.01 -0.47
N GLY A 50 -24.05 -14.50 0.66
CA GLY A 50 -23.19 -13.71 1.57
C GLY A 50 -23.88 -13.14 2.81
N LEU A 51 -23.08 -12.58 3.72
CA LEU A 51 -23.52 -11.85 4.91
C LEU A 51 -23.28 -10.35 4.73
N THR A 52 -24.13 -9.52 5.31
CA THR A 52 -24.07 -8.05 5.19
C THR A 52 -23.87 -7.44 6.57
N VAL A 53 -22.89 -6.56 6.70
CA VAL A 53 -22.60 -5.83 7.93
C VAL A 53 -22.78 -4.33 7.68
N ALA A 54 -23.76 -3.72 8.33
CA ALA A 54 -24.00 -2.29 8.24
C ALA A 54 -23.14 -1.50 9.23
N ALA A 55 -22.52 -0.41 8.76
CA ALA A 55 -21.90 0.57 9.64
C ALA A 55 -22.94 1.23 10.56
N LYS A 56 -22.53 1.76 11.71
CA LYS A 56 -23.43 2.51 12.61
C LYS A 56 -24.12 3.67 11.90
N ASN A 57 -23.36 4.39 11.08
CA ASN A 57 -23.80 5.56 10.32
C ASN A 57 -24.32 5.22 8.92
N ALA A 58 -24.58 3.93 8.63
CA ALA A 58 -25.28 3.55 7.41
C ALA A 58 -26.74 4.03 7.42
N SER A 59 -27.39 4.02 6.25
CA SER A 59 -28.79 4.43 6.12
C SER A 59 -29.72 3.52 6.95
N ALA A 60 -30.93 4.00 7.26
CA ALA A 60 -31.91 3.19 7.97
C ALA A 60 -32.25 1.90 7.20
N ARG A 61 -32.42 2.02 5.88
CA ARG A 61 -32.66 0.90 4.96
C ARG A 61 -31.53 -0.13 5.01
N ASP A 62 -30.27 0.32 4.97
CA ASP A 62 -29.12 -0.60 4.99
C ASP A 62 -29.02 -1.34 6.32
N LYS A 63 -29.28 -0.65 7.44
CA LYS A 63 -29.27 -1.28 8.77
C LYS A 63 -30.41 -2.27 8.95
N GLU A 64 -31.59 -1.99 8.40
CA GLU A 64 -32.75 -2.89 8.46
C GLU A 64 -32.54 -4.17 7.62
N ALA A 65 -31.87 -4.03 6.47
CA ALA A 65 -31.56 -5.14 5.57
C ALA A 65 -30.32 -5.94 5.99
N ALA A 66 -29.44 -5.39 6.82
CA ALA A 66 -28.19 -6.05 7.20
C ALA A 66 -28.39 -7.21 8.18
N HIS A 67 -27.50 -8.20 8.09
CA HIS A 67 -27.43 -9.33 9.01
C HIS A 67 -26.82 -8.90 10.35
N TYR A 68 -25.86 -7.98 10.30
CA TYR A 68 -25.20 -7.40 11.47
C TYR A 68 -25.19 -5.88 11.38
N VAL A 69 -25.34 -5.21 12.52
CA VAL A 69 -25.24 -3.75 12.62
C VAL A 69 -24.18 -3.38 13.64
N CYS A 70 -23.20 -2.59 13.20
CA CYS A 70 -22.11 -2.08 14.00
C CYS A 70 -22.57 -0.98 14.98
N ASN A 71 -21.88 -0.87 16.12
CA ASN A 71 -22.19 0.11 17.16
C ASN A 71 -21.21 1.31 17.21
N GLY A 72 -20.19 1.31 16.34
CA GLY A 72 -19.24 2.41 16.15
C GLY A 72 -18.09 2.45 17.16
N ARG A 73 -17.82 1.38 17.90
CA ARG A 73 -16.75 1.36 18.93
C ARG A 73 -15.69 0.29 18.72
N ASN A 74 -16.09 -0.91 18.32
CA ASN A 74 -15.21 -2.08 18.12
C ASN A 74 -15.76 -2.91 16.95
N ASP A 75 -15.96 -2.25 15.82
CA ASP A 75 -16.71 -2.80 14.69
C ASP A 75 -15.99 -3.99 14.05
N GLN A 76 -14.66 -4.11 14.23
CA GLN A 76 -13.92 -5.30 13.84
C GLN A 76 -14.47 -6.57 14.49
N ASN A 77 -15.03 -6.51 15.70
CA ASN A 77 -15.58 -7.69 16.37
C ASN A 77 -16.85 -8.18 15.65
N VAL A 78 -17.68 -7.25 15.18
CA VAL A 78 -18.90 -7.56 14.43
C VAL A 78 -18.54 -8.14 13.06
N ILE A 79 -17.57 -7.54 12.37
CA ILE A 79 -17.08 -8.03 11.07
C ILE A 79 -16.44 -9.41 11.22
N ASN A 80 -15.62 -9.62 12.26
CA ASN A 80 -14.98 -10.91 12.54
C ASN A 80 -15.99 -12.01 12.88
N GLN A 81 -17.10 -11.65 13.52
CA GLN A 81 -18.22 -12.57 13.75
C GLN A 81 -18.88 -12.94 12.43
N ALA A 82 -19.21 -11.97 11.58
CA ALA A 82 -19.77 -12.25 10.25
C ALA A 82 -18.84 -13.14 9.41
N LEU A 83 -17.52 -12.88 9.42
CA LEU A 83 -16.55 -13.74 8.74
C LEU A 83 -16.49 -15.16 9.32
N ALA A 84 -16.67 -15.31 10.64
CA ALA A 84 -16.72 -16.63 11.29
C ALA A 84 -17.99 -17.41 10.91
N ASP A 85 -19.13 -16.72 10.80
CA ASP A 85 -20.43 -17.31 10.52
C ASP A 85 -20.57 -17.82 9.07
N LEU A 86 -19.64 -17.45 8.17
CA LEU A 86 -19.49 -18.11 6.86
C LEU A 86 -19.03 -19.58 6.97
N GLY A 87 -18.44 -19.99 8.10
CA GLY A 87 -17.95 -21.34 8.33
C GLY A 87 -16.78 -21.75 7.42
N SER A 88 -16.52 -23.06 7.35
CA SER A 88 -15.37 -23.63 6.63
C SER A 88 -15.48 -23.56 5.10
N LYS A 89 -16.69 -23.36 4.57
CA LYS A 89 -16.92 -23.23 3.12
C LYS A 89 -16.46 -21.87 2.59
N GLY A 90 -16.32 -20.88 3.46
CA GLY A 90 -16.03 -19.50 3.05
C GLY A 90 -17.27 -18.80 2.52
N GLY A 91 -17.08 -17.76 1.70
CA GLY A 91 -18.16 -16.93 1.18
C GLY A 91 -17.83 -15.44 1.25
N VAL A 92 -18.86 -14.60 1.23
CA VAL A 92 -18.69 -13.13 1.15
C VAL A 92 -19.28 -12.46 2.38
N VAL A 93 -18.51 -11.55 2.99
CA VAL A 93 -19.03 -10.49 3.87
C VAL A 93 -19.02 -9.19 3.09
N HIS A 94 -20.20 -8.61 2.88
CA HIS A 94 -20.39 -7.30 2.27
C HIS A 94 -20.55 -6.22 3.35
N LEU A 95 -19.75 -5.17 3.26
CA LEU A 95 -19.82 -3.99 4.12
C LEU A 95 -20.57 -2.87 3.39
N THR A 96 -21.60 -2.32 4.03
CA THR A 96 -22.32 -1.14 3.50
C THR A 96 -21.40 0.08 3.44
N PRO A 97 -21.81 1.16 2.75
CA PRO A 97 -21.19 2.47 2.95
C PRO A 97 -21.25 2.89 4.42
N GLY A 98 -20.24 3.62 4.88
CA GLY A 98 -20.13 4.12 6.25
C GLY A 98 -18.75 3.89 6.86
N THR A 99 -18.61 4.29 8.13
CA THR A 99 -17.35 4.19 8.86
C THR A 99 -17.44 3.12 9.92
N TYR A 100 -16.49 2.19 9.88
CA TYR A 100 -16.29 1.10 10.83
C TYR A 100 -15.10 1.45 11.72
N VAL A 101 -15.34 1.60 13.01
CA VAL A 101 -14.30 1.95 13.99
C VAL A 101 -13.62 0.69 14.51
N CYS A 102 -12.36 0.49 14.13
CA CYS A 102 -11.57 -0.70 14.40
C CYS A 102 -10.54 -0.46 15.52
N LYS A 103 -10.66 -1.15 16.65
CA LYS A 103 -9.65 -1.17 17.73
C LYS A 103 -8.79 -2.44 17.76
N GLY A 104 -8.83 -3.17 16.66
CA GLY A 104 -8.14 -4.43 16.43
C GLY A 104 -8.28 -4.80 14.95
N ALA A 105 -7.58 -5.85 14.54
CA ALA A 105 -7.61 -6.30 13.16
C ALA A 105 -8.94 -6.99 12.79
N ILE A 106 -9.37 -6.79 11.55
CA ILE A 106 -10.29 -7.69 10.87
C ILE A 106 -9.47 -8.90 10.41
N LYS A 107 -9.90 -10.09 10.84
CA LYS A 107 -9.18 -11.35 10.71
C LYS A 107 -9.78 -12.19 9.58
N MET A 108 -9.14 -12.14 8.42
CA MET A 108 -9.55 -12.86 7.23
C MET A 108 -9.37 -14.37 7.40
N ARG A 109 -10.29 -15.15 6.83
CA ARG A 109 -10.36 -16.61 6.96
C ARG A 109 -10.22 -17.28 5.58
N HIS A 110 -10.01 -18.59 5.59
CA HIS A 110 -9.91 -19.37 4.35
C HIS A 110 -11.10 -19.12 3.44
N ARG A 111 -10.85 -18.91 2.14
CA ARG A 111 -11.90 -18.81 1.12
C ARG A 111 -12.97 -17.74 1.40
N THR A 112 -12.63 -16.71 2.18
CA THR A 112 -13.56 -15.61 2.50
C THR A 112 -13.23 -14.36 1.69
N SER A 113 -14.28 -13.63 1.30
CA SER A 113 -14.18 -12.32 0.69
C SER A 113 -14.74 -11.27 1.64
N LEU A 114 -14.00 -10.18 1.84
CA LEU A 114 -14.49 -8.98 2.52
C LEU A 114 -14.58 -7.85 1.49
N LEU A 115 -15.80 -7.49 1.11
CA LEU A 115 -16.06 -6.53 0.04
C LEU A 115 -16.81 -5.32 0.60
N GLY A 116 -16.37 -4.12 0.32
CA GLY A 116 -17.15 -2.90 0.58
C GLY A 116 -18.03 -2.49 -0.59
N SER A 117 -18.65 -1.31 -0.46
CA SER A 117 -19.41 -0.64 -1.51
C SER A 117 -18.62 0.48 -2.19
N GLY A 118 -17.31 0.29 -2.33
CA GLY A 118 -16.35 1.27 -2.83
C GLY A 118 -15.76 2.15 -1.72
N ARG A 119 -15.18 3.31 -2.10
CA ARG A 119 -14.41 4.16 -1.18
C ARG A 119 -15.24 4.79 -0.04
N ALA A 120 -16.57 4.71 -0.11
CA ALA A 120 -17.47 5.14 0.98
C ALA A 120 -17.54 4.14 2.15
N THR A 121 -17.09 2.91 1.97
CA THR A 121 -16.86 1.94 3.05
C THR A 121 -15.48 2.19 3.65
N ILE A 122 -15.42 2.69 4.88
CA ILE A 122 -14.16 3.13 5.52
C ILE A 122 -13.89 2.31 6.78
N LEU A 123 -12.81 1.56 6.79
CA LEU A 123 -12.26 0.89 7.97
C LEU A 123 -11.28 1.84 8.65
N LYS A 124 -11.65 2.40 9.82
CA LYS A 124 -10.86 3.41 10.52
C LYS A 124 -10.21 2.83 11.77
N ALA A 125 -8.87 2.83 11.80
CA ALA A 125 -8.11 2.41 12.97
C ALA A 125 -8.27 3.38 14.15
N VAL A 126 -8.41 2.85 15.36
CA VAL A 126 -8.39 3.61 16.60
C VAL A 126 -7.56 2.84 17.63
N GLY A 127 -6.27 3.16 17.68
CA GLY A 127 -5.31 2.59 18.63
C GLY A 127 -4.16 1.85 17.97
N THR A 128 -3.56 0.96 18.75
CA THR A 128 -2.36 0.19 18.39
C THR A 128 -2.59 -1.24 18.86
N TRP A 129 -2.24 -2.21 18.03
CA TRP A 129 -2.30 -3.62 18.37
C TRP A 129 -1.17 -4.37 17.67
N THR A 130 -0.94 -5.60 18.12
CA THR A 130 0.09 -6.50 17.59
C THR A 130 -0.54 -7.47 16.61
N SER A 131 0.20 -7.79 15.55
CA SER A 131 -0.18 -8.83 14.59
C SER A 131 -0.08 -10.23 15.21
N GLN A 132 -0.55 -11.24 14.47
CA GLN A 132 -0.49 -12.64 14.90
C GLN A 132 0.92 -13.18 15.19
N ASN A 133 1.97 -12.56 14.67
CA ASN A 133 3.37 -12.99 14.79
C ASN A 133 4.22 -12.05 15.66
N GLY A 134 3.59 -11.15 16.44
CA GLY A 134 4.32 -10.27 17.36
C GLY A 134 4.77 -8.93 16.75
N GLU A 135 4.58 -8.74 15.44
CA GLU A 135 4.89 -7.50 14.73
C GLU A 135 3.83 -6.42 14.95
N GLN A 136 4.07 -5.23 14.43
CA GLN A 136 3.08 -4.16 14.45
C GLN A 136 1.83 -4.56 13.65
N GLY A 137 0.64 -4.49 14.26
CA GLY A 137 -0.62 -4.93 13.67
C GLY A 137 -1.13 -4.05 12.51
N ALA A 138 -2.12 -4.55 11.79
CA ALA A 138 -2.80 -3.92 10.66
C ALA A 138 -4.31 -3.89 10.82
N VAL A 139 -4.99 -3.04 10.06
CA VAL A 139 -6.47 -3.01 10.01
C VAL A 139 -7.03 -4.31 9.45
N ILE A 140 -6.37 -4.90 8.45
CA ILE A 140 -6.73 -6.21 7.91
C ILE A 140 -5.53 -7.15 7.99
N GLU A 141 -5.76 -8.32 8.58
CA GLU A 141 -4.78 -9.38 8.77
C GLU A 141 -5.41 -10.75 8.48
N PRO A 142 -4.63 -11.78 8.15
CA PRO A 142 -5.12 -13.15 8.22
C PRO A 142 -5.38 -13.53 9.69
N LEU A 143 -6.29 -14.48 9.91
CA LEU A 143 -6.60 -15.01 11.24
C LEU A 143 -5.40 -15.72 11.88
N ASN A 144 -4.64 -16.46 11.08
CA ASN A 144 -3.43 -17.17 11.47
C ASN A 144 -2.45 -17.25 10.26
N SER A 145 -1.27 -17.84 10.45
CA SER A 145 -0.23 -17.92 9.41
C SER A 145 -0.46 -18.98 8.33
N ARG A 146 -1.69 -19.51 8.24
CA ARG A 146 -2.10 -20.63 7.38
C ARG A 146 -3.31 -20.28 6.50
N ILE A 147 -3.80 -19.05 6.55
CA ILE A 147 -4.94 -18.64 5.74
C ILE A 147 -4.53 -18.58 4.26
N HIS A 148 -5.39 -19.08 3.38
CA HIS A 148 -5.24 -19.00 1.93
C HIS A 148 -6.58 -18.62 1.26
N LYS A 149 -6.50 -18.14 0.02
CA LYS A 149 -7.66 -17.82 -0.85
C LYS A 149 -8.62 -16.81 -0.24
N SER A 150 -8.12 -15.87 0.56
CA SER A 150 -8.94 -14.74 0.99
C SER A 150 -8.90 -13.61 -0.03
N ARG A 151 -10.00 -12.87 -0.11
CA ARG A 151 -10.18 -11.72 -1.00
C ARG A 151 -10.59 -10.50 -0.18
N VAL A 152 -10.03 -9.35 -0.50
CA VAL A 152 -10.39 -8.06 0.09
C VAL A 152 -10.55 -7.04 -1.01
N GLY A 153 -11.62 -6.25 -0.99
CA GLY A 153 -11.73 -5.19 -1.98
C GLY A 153 -12.87 -4.21 -1.80
N PHE A 154 -12.90 -3.23 -2.71
CA PHE A 154 -13.94 -2.20 -2.81
C PHE A 154 -14.13 -1.40 -1.51
N LEU A 155 -13.05 -0.98 -0.87
CA LEU A 155 -13.12 -0.29 0.43
C LEU A 155 -11.95 0.69 0.62
N SER A 156 -12.05 1.50 1.66
CA SER A 156 -10.96 2.35 2.15
C SER A 156 -10.50 1.92 3.54
N ILE A 157 -9.21 2.06 3.79
CA ILE A 157 -8.56 1.85 5.08
C ILE A 157 -7.96 3.19 5.52
N ASN A 158 -8.46 3.74 6.62
CA ASN A 158 -7.92 4.91 7.28
C ASN A 158 -7.09 4.47 8.49
N GLY A 159 -5.76 4.59 8.37
CA GLY A 159 -4.82 4.25 9.43
C GLY A 159 -4.82 5.24 10.60
N ASN A 160 -5.46 6.40 10.45
CA ASN A 160 -5.76 7.38 11.50
C ASN A 160 -4.55 7.82 12.34
N ARG A 161 -3.35 7.84 11.75
CA ARG A 161 -2.09 8.11 12.45
C ARG A 161 -2.07 9.45 13.18
N TYR A 162 -2.69 10.48 12.63
CA TYR A 162 -2.72 11.82 13.22
C TYR A 162 -3.58 11.90 14.49
N ASN A 163 -4.37 10.87 14.78
CA ASN A 163 -5.11 10.72 16.03
C ASN A 163 -4.55 9.57 16.90
N GLY A 164 -3.27 9.27 16.74
CA GLY A 164 -2.53 8.36 17.63
C GLY A 164 -2.66 6.87 17.31
N ALA A 165 -3.33 6.48 16.22
CA ALA A 165 -3.32 5.08 15.79
C ALA A 165 -1.95 4.72 15.20
N ASN A 166 -1.40 3.57 15.60
CA ASN A 166 -0.12 3.08 15.08
C ASN A 166 -0.32 1.67 14.54
N VAL A 167 -0.62 1.57 13.25
CA VAL A 167 -0.94 0.32 12.56
C VAL A 167 -0.51 0.39 11.10
N GLN A 168 -0.40 -0.78 10.48
CA GLN A 168 -0.34 -0.96 9.03
C GLN A 168 -1.76 -0.93 8.42
N GLY A 169 -1.87 -0.77 7.11
CA GLY A 169 -3.15 -0.88 6.41
C GLY A 169 -3.57 -2.35 6.27
N ILE A 170 -2.81 -3.08 5.46
CA ILE A 170 -2.92 -4.53 5.26
C ILE A 170 -1.59 -5.17 5.61
N TYR A 171 -1.63 -6.21 6.43
CA TYR A 171 -0.45 -7.03 6.75
C TYR A 171 -0.78 -8.51 6.68
N TYR A 172 -0.18 -9.20 5.71
CA TYR A 172 -0.35 -10.63 5.54
C TYR A 172 0.99 -11.33 5.71
N HIS A 173 1.06 -12.17 6.74
CA HIS A 173 2.22 -13.00 7.04
C HIS A 173 1.85 -14.49 7.03
N ILE A 174 2.16 -15.18 5.93
CA ILE A 174 1.78 -16.58 5.72
C ILE A 174 3.03 -17.46 5.69
N ASN A 175 3.17 -18.29 6.72
CA ASN A 175 4.39 -19.07 7.00
C ASN A 175 4.14 -20.58 7.13
N SER A 176 2.91 -21.04 6.89
CA SER A 176 2.61 -22.46 6.79
C SER A 176 1.55 -22.72 5.74
N LYS A 177 1.71 -23.83 5.01
CA LYS A 177 0.73 -24.35 4.05
C LYS A 177 -0.10 -25.54 4.58
N SER A 178 0.00 -25.84 5.88
CA SER A 178 -0.60 -27.06 6.47
C SER A 178 -2.10 -27.19 6.24
N ASP A 179 -2.79 -26.06 6.07
CA ASP A 179 -4.24 -25.99 5.99
C ASP A 179 -4.70 -25.59 4.57
N PHE A 180 -3.77 -25.59 3.59
CA PHE A 180 -4.09 -25.30 2.20
C PHE A 180 -4.72 -26.54 1.56
N ASP A 181 -5.78 -26.31 0.80
CA ASP A 181 -6.53 -27.34 0.08
C ASP A 181 -6.16 -27.44 -1.41
N GLU A 182 -5.28 -26.57 -1.90
CA GLU A 182 -4.80 -26.54 -3.28
C GLU A 182 -3.42 -25.89 -3.35
N GLY A 183 -2.48 -26.55 -4.01
CA GLY A 183 -1.13 -26.02 -4.23
C GLY A 183 -0.35 -25.75 -2.94
N SER A 184 0.78 -25.05 -3.08
CA SER A 184 1.59 -24.60 -1.93
C SER A 184 1.48 -23.10 -1.66
N ASP A 185 0.65 -22.40 -2.43
CA ASP A 185 0.58 -20.94 -2.46
C ASP A 185 -0.69 -20.43 -1.78
N ALA A 186 -0.57 -19.33 -1.05
CA ALA A 186 -1.69 -18.76 -0.31
C ALA A 186 -2.73 -18.08 -1.23
N ILE A 187 -2.33 -17.56 -2.40
CA ILE A 187 -3.21 -17.05 -3.46
C ILE A 187 -4.23 -16.03 -2.90
N HIS A 188 -3.75 -14.97 -2.26
CA HIS A 188 -4.62 -13.90 -1.76
C HIS A 188 -4.91 -12.85 -2.82
N HIS A 189 -6.14 -12.34 -2.83
CA HIS A 189 -6.62 -11.37 -3.80
C HIS A 189 -6.96 -10.04 -3.12
N PHE A 190 -6.45 -8.95 -3.68
CA PHE A 190 -6.68 -7.59 -3.18
C PHE A 190 -7.05 -6.69 -4.37
N GLU A 191 -8.18 -6.00 -4.31
CA GLU A 191 -8.64 -5.19 -5.44
C GLU A 191 -9.37 -3.91 -5.01
N ASP A 192 -9.15 -2.80 -5.73
CA ASP A 192 -9.91 -1.56 -5.54
C ASP A 192 -9.92 -1.08 -4.07
N ILE A 193 -8.73 -0.98 -3.49
CA ILE A 193 -8.51 -0.58 -2.09
C ILE A 193 -7.82 0.79 -2.03
N TYR A 194 -8.34 1.69 -1.20
CA TYR A 194 -7.65 2.94 -0.85
C TYR A 194 -7.14 2.91 0.58
N ILE A 195 -5.82 2.83 0.76
CA ILE A 195 -5.17 2.81 2.07
C ILE A 195 -4.52 4.17 2.31
N TYR A 196 -4.81 4.81 3.45
CA TYR A 196 -4.22 6.10 3.75
C TYR A 196 -3.97 6.34 5.23
N GLU A 197 -3.01 7.22 5.52
CA GLU A 197 -2.74 7.72 6.88
C GLU A 197 -2.39 6.64 7.90
N THR A 198 -1.75 5.56 7.46
CA THR A 198 -1.16 4.57 8.36
C THR A 198 0.15 5.12 8.94
N ASN A 199 0.40 4.83 10.22
CA ASN A 199 1.68 5.19 10.84
C ASN A 199 2.80 4.23 10.39
N GLN A 200 2.42 3.06 9.87
CA GLN A 200 3.28 2.01 9.37
C GLN A 200 3.00 1.75 7.89
N HIS A 201 3.48 0.64 7.34
CA HIS A 201 3.31 0.27 5.94
C HIS A 201 1.85 0.31 5.50
N GLY A 202 1.60 0.72 4.26
CA GLY A 202 0.25 0.70 3.70
C GLY A 202 -0.19 -0.72 3.37
N PHE A 203 0.55 -1.36 2.46
CA PHE A 203 0.31 -2.72 2.00
C PHE A 203 1.56 -3.57 2.22
N HIS A 204 1.49 -4.59 3.08
CA HIS A 204 2.63 -5.43 3.41
C HIS A 204 2.28 -6.91 3.33
N VAL A 205 3.00 -7.63 2.48
CA VAL A 205 2.88 -9.07 2.31
C VAL A 205 4.24 -9.72 2.54
N THR A 206 4.26 -10.77 3.35
CA THR A 206 5.49 -11.44 3.78
C THR A 206 5.25 -12.90 4.15
N GLY A 207 6.33 -13.68 4.22
CA GLY A 207 6.32 -15.07 4.68
C GLY A 207 6.51 -16.09 3.57
N SER A 208 7.03 -17.26 3.94
CA SER A 208 7.53 -18.28 3.01
C SER A 208 6.47 -18.88 2.08
N TYR A 209 5.20 -18.82 2.49
CA TYR A 209 4.06 -19.35 1.74
C TYR A 209 3.07 -18.25 1.31
N MET A 210 3.40 -16.97 1.57
CA MET A 210 2.69 -15.82 1.02
C MET A 210 3.06 -15.65 -0.46
N ARG A 211 2.56 -16.55 -1.29
CA ARG A 211 2.88 -16.63 -2.73
C ARG A 211 1.64 -16.44 -3.58
N ALA A 212 1.86 -16.09 -4.84
CA ALA A 212 0.80 -15.88 -5.82
C ALA A 212 -0.21 -14.79 -5.43
N THR A 213 0.22 -13.79 -4.65
CA THR A 213 -0.59 -12.60 -4.34
C THR A 213 -1.06 -11.95 -5.64
N LYS A 214 -2.35 -11.65 -5.73
CA LYS A 214 -2.94 -10.85 -6.81
C LYS A 214 -3.41 -9.53 -6.23
N ALA A 215 -2.84 -8.43 -6.67
CA ALA A 215 -3.18 -7.10 -6.20
C ALA A 215 -3.44 -6.18 -7.39
N SER A 216 -4.62 -5.56 -7.43
CA SER A 216 -4.99 -4.64 -8.51
C SER A 216 -5.69 -3.38 -8.02
N ASN A 217 -5.46 -2.25 -8.67
CA ASN A 217 -6.16 -0.99 -8.38
C ASN A 217 -6.05 -0.55 -6.91
N ILE A 218 -4.87 -0.70 -6.32
CA ILE A 218 -4.63 -0.32 -4.92
C ILE A 218 -3.91 1.02 -4.89
N ARG A 219 -4.51 1.98 -4.19
CA ARG A 219 -3.87 3.25 -3.88
C ARG A 219 -3.43 3.28 -2.42
N VAL A 220 -2.13 3.49 -2.19
CA VAL A 220 -1.57 3.77 -0.87
C VAL A 220 -1.14 5.22 -0.80
N TYR A 221 -1.62 5.97 0.20
CA TYR A 221 -1.34 7.40 0.30
C TYR A 221 -0.98 7.83 1.72
N ASN A 222 0.09 8.61 1.86
CA ASN A 222 0.41 9.28 3.12
C ASN A 222 0.61 8.33 4.30
N VAL A 223 1.54 7.40 4.12
CA VAL A 223 1.90 6.40 5.12
C VAL A 223 3.26 6.71 5.76
N GLY A 224 3.44 6.33 7.03
CA GLY A 224 4.71 6.47 7.77
C GLY A 224 5.04 7.84 8.33
N ASP A 225 5.85 7.87 9.39
CA ASP A 225 6.43 9.11 9.92
C ASP A 225 7.77 9.43 9.25
N GLU A 226 7.94 10.69 8.82
CA GLU A 226 9.16 11.19 8.19
C GLU A 226 10.32 11.33 9.19
N GLY A 227 10.03 11.53 10.47
CA GLY A 227 11.04 11.62 11.54
C GLY A 227 11.67 10.27 11.89
N THR A 228 11.13 9.16 11.36
CA THR A 228 11.68 7.83 11.59
C THR A 228 13.00 7.63 10.81
N ALA A 229 13.97 6.97 11.45
CA ALA A 229 15.24 6.60 10.83
C ALA A 229 15.01 5.80 9.55
N GLU A 230 15.87 6.00 8.54
CA GLU A 230 15.66 5.49 7.18
C GLU A 230 15.26 4.01 7.10
N GLY A 231 16.01 3.13 7.77
CA GLY A 231 15.76 1.67 7.75
C GLY A 231 14.44 1.25 8.40
N ASN A 232 13.76 2.16 9.11
CA ASN A 232 12.50 1.92 9.80
C ASN A 232 11.32 2.70 9.18
N LYS A 233 11.54 3.45 8.08
CA LYS A 233 10.49 4.25 7.46
C LYS A 233 9.44 3.35 6.81
N ALA A 234 8.17 3.70 6.98
CA ALA A 234 7.10 2.95 6.37
C ALA A 234 7.02 3.14 4.84
N HIS A 235 6.91 2.03 4.14
CA HIS A 235 6.73 1.96 2.68
C HIS A 235 5.26 1.97 2.28
N GLY A 236 4.99 2.42 1.04
CA GLY A 236 3.66 2.31 0.44
C GLY A 236 3.27 0.85 0.28
N PHE A 237 4.03 0.16 -0.56
CA PHE A 237 4.00 -1.29 -0.72
C PHE A 237 5.30 -1.88 -0.20
N PHE A 238 5.21 -2.81 0.75
CA PHE A 238 6.31 -3.65 1.20
C PHE A 238 6.05 -5.09 0.74
N ILE A 239 6.73 -5.48 -0.33
CA ILE A 239 6.58 -6.78 -0.97
C ILE A 239 7.75 -7.67 -0.56
N ALA A 240 7.59 -8.34 0.58
CA ALA A 240 8.53 -9.31 1.14
C ALA A 240 8.04 -10.75 0.93
N SER A 241 7.40 -11.00 -0.22
CA SER A 241 6.87 -12.30 -0.58
C SER A 241 7.02 -12.52 -2.10
N PRO A 242 7.21 -13.78 -2.57
CA PRO A 242 7.50 -14.04 -3.98
C PRO A 242 6.24 -14.33 -4.82
N ASP A 243 6.43 -14.42 -6.14
CA ASP A 243 5.44 -14.91 -7.12
C ASP A 243 4.16 -14.05 -7.22
N GLY A 244 4.20 -12.78 -6.78
CA GLY A 244 3.07 -11.87 -6.80
C GLY A 244 2.85 -11.18 -8.16
N MET A 245 1.61 -10.79 -8.42
CA MET A 245 1.21 -9.97 -9.56
C MET A 245 0.50 -8.72 -9.08
N TYR A 246 1.04 -7.57 -9.45
CA TYR A 246 0.60 -6.23 -9.04
C TYR A 246 0.27 -5.42 -10.29
N HIS A 247 -0.97 -4.93 -10.37
CA HIS A 247 -1.48 -4.24 -11.55
C HIS A 247 -2.14 -2.93 -11.14
N GLN A 248 -1.82 -1.80 -11.79
CA GLN A 248 -2.52 -0.54 -11.51
C GLN A 248 -2.46 -0.11 -10.04
N CYS A 249 -1.34 -0.39 -9.36
CA CYS A 249 -1.13 0.02 -7.98
C CYS A 249 -0.34 1.33 -7.92
N ASP A 250 -0.74 2.26 -7.05
CA ASP A 250 -0.04 3.52 -6.86
C ASP A 250 0.28 3.84 -5.41
N ALA A 251 1.51 4.32 -5.16
CA ALA A 251 2.00 4.71 -3.86
C ALA A 251 2.39 6.20 -3.88
N GLY A 252 1.62 6.99 -3.14
CA GLY A 252 1.78 8.43 -3.04
C GLY A 252 2.26 8.87 -1.68
N SER A 253 3.38 9.59 -1.66
CA SER A 253 3.88 10.27 -0.49
C SER A 253 4.04 9.33 0.72
N SER A 254 4.70 8.20 0.52
CA SER A 254 5.16 7.33 1.61
C SER A 254 6.35 7.98 2.32
N ALA A 255 6.49 7.84 3.64
CA ALA A 255 7.66 8.34 4.35
C ALA A 255 8.94 7.61 3.92
N GLY A 256 8.85 6.31 3.63
CA GLY A 256 9.90 5.50 3.03
C GLY A 256 9.77 5.43 1.51
N HIS A 257 10.00 4.25 0.94
CA HIS A 257 9.82 4.00 -0.49
C HIS A 257 8.35 3.95 -0.91
N GLY A 258 8.08 4.24 -2.18
CA GLY A 258 6.78 3.96 -2.80
C GLY A 258 6.53 2.45 -2.83
N PHE A 259 7.44 1.74 -3.51
CA PHE A 259 7.50 0.28 -3.54
C PHE A 259 8.86 -0.20 -3.02
N TYR A 260 8.84 -1.05 -2.01
CA TYR A 260 10.00 -1.80 -1.55
C TYR A 260 9.78 -3.28 -1.89
N VAL A 261 10.57 -3.80 -2.84
CA VAL A 261 10.43 -5.17 -3.35
C VAL A 261 11.65 -5.97 -2.91
N ASP A 262 11.43 -6.88 -1.97
CA ASP A 262 12.48 -7.60 -1.24
C ASP A 262 12.54 -9.08 -1.60
N HIS A 263 11.54 -9.59 -2.33
CA HIS A 263 11.43 -11.00 -2.67
C HIS A 263 11.23 -11.21 -4.17
N ALA A 264 11.65 -12.40 -4.61
CA ALA A 264 11.85 -12.70 -6.02
C ALA A 264 10.55 -12.94 -6.80
N ASN A 265 10.67 -12.88 -8.13
CA ASN A 265 9.63 -13.30 -9.08
C ASN A 265 8.30 -12.55 -8.95
N ASN A 266 8.37 -11.24 -8.69
CA ASN A 266 7.19 -10.38 -8.63
C ASN A 266 7.00 -9.62 -9.95
N HIS A 267 5.75 -9.52 -10.40
CA HIS A 267 5.38 -8.89 -11.66
C HIS A 267 4.58 -7.62 -11.38
N PHE A 268 5.07 -6.48 -11.85
CA PHE A 268 4.43 -5.17 -11.70
C PHE A 268 4.08 -4.61 -13.07
N THR A 269 2.83 -4.18 -13.23
CA THR A 269 2.34 -3.60 -14.49
C THR A 269 1.51 -2.35 -14.24
N ASN A 270 1.82 -1.27 -14.93
CA ASN A 270 1.09 -0.01 -14.83
C ASN A 270 1.02 0.55 -13.38
N CYS A 271 2.12 0.42 -12.63
CA CYS A 271 2.21 0.86 -11.24
C CYS A 271 2.98 2.18 -11.12
N LYS A 272 2.65 3.03 -10.13
CA LYS A 272 3.25 4.36 -9.99
C LYS A 272 3.67 4.68 -8.56
N ALA A 273 4.92 5.10 -8.37
CA ALA A 273 5.42 5.67 -7.13
C ALA A 273 5.61 7.17 -7.28
N TRP A 274 5.12 7.97 -6.33
CA TRP A 274 5.27 9.42 -6.40
C TRP A 274 5.46 10.09 -5.05
N TYR A 275 6.29 11.14 -5.00
CA TYR A 275 6.56 11.95 -3.80
C TYR A 275 7.04 11.14 -2.58
N SER A 276 7.70 10.00 -2.80
CA SER A 276 8.21 9.16 -1.72
C SER A 276 9.34 9.86 -0.97
N GLY A 277 9.39 9.70 0.34
CA GLY A 277 10.44 10.22 1.23
C GLY A 277 11.77 9.46 1.11
N LEU A 278 11.81 8.39 0.31
CA LEU A 278 13.01 7.73 -0.20
C LEU A 278 12.88 7.52 -1.72
N ASN A 279 13.34 6.39 -2.25
CA ASN A 279 13.20 6.06 -3.68
C ASN A 279 11.73 5.81 -4.06
N GLY A 280 11.36 6.05 -5.32
CA GLY A 280 10.07 5.61 -5.84
C GLY A 280 9.96 4.08 -5.77
N TRP A 281 10.95 3.41 -6.35
CA TRP A 281 11.11 1.96 -6.33
C TRP A 281 12.46 1.59 -5.72
N SER A 282 12.43 0.71 -4.72
CA SER A 282 13.60 0.02 -4.19
C SER A 282 13.47 -1.46 -4.54
N ILE A 283 14.19 -1.88 -5.58
CA ILE A 283 14.18 -3.24 -6.12
C ILE A 283 15.41 -3.97 -5.59
N ARG A 284 15.20 -4.75 -4.54
CA ARG A 284 16.21 -5.57 -3.85
C ARG A 284 16.05 -7.07 -4.10
N SER A 285 15.28 -7.39 -5.13
CA SER A 285 14.92 -8.76 -5.45
C SER A 285 15.35 -9.16 -6.85
N VAL A 286 15.16 -10.43 -7.17
CA VAL A 286 15.58 -11.04 -8.44
C VAL A 286 14.38 -11.64 -9.17
N ARG A 287 14.52 -11.86 -10.47
CA ARG A 287 13.49 -12.36 -11.40
C ARG A 287 12.23 -11.48 -11.43
N GLY A 288 12.34 -10.21 -11.07
CA GLY A 288 11.24 -9.26 -11.17
C GLY A 288 11.00 -8.81 -12.60
N MET A 289 9.72 -8.59 -12.92
CA MET A 289 9.29 -8.02 -14.20
C MET A 289 8.48 -6.76 -13.93
N TYR A 290 8.90 -5.64 -14.52
CA TYR A 290 8.29 -4.33 -14.32
C TYR A 290 7.95 -3.76 -15.70
N SER A 291 6.69 -3.49 -15.96
CA SER A 291 6.24 -2.98 -17.25
C SER A 291 5.37 -1.75 -17.08
N VAL A 292 5.69 -0.68 -17.81
CA VAL A 292 4.94 0.59 -17.77
C VAL A 292 4.83 1.13 -16.34
N CYS A 293 5.88 0.99 -15.54
CA CYS A 293 5.92 1.49 -14.18
C CYS A 293 6.56 2.88 -14.14
N GLU A 294 6.12 3.71 -13.20
CA GLU A 294 6.56 5.11 -13.10
C GLU A 294 7.08 5.43 -11.69
N ALA A 295 8.11 6.27 -11.66
CA ALA A 295 8.67 6.88 -10.46
C ALA A 295 8.78 8.39 -10.66
N GLN A 296 7.95 9.16 -9.94
CA GLN A 296 7.84 10.61 -10.14
C GLN A 296 8.10 11.42 -8.87
N ASP A 297 8.88 12.49 -8.96
CA ASP A 297 9.05 13.50 -7.90
C ASP A 297 9.43 12.88 -6.54
N ASN A 298 10.16 11.75 -6.53
CA ASN A 298 10.60 11.13 -5.29
C ASN A 298 11.84 11.84 -4.74
N SER A 299 11.98 11.89 -3.42
CA SER A 299 13.10 12.61 -2.77
C SER A 299 14.47 11.99 -3.02
N ARG A 300 14.50 10.72 -3.45
CA ARG A 300 15.71 10.02 -3.87
C ARG A 300 15.60 9.52 -5.30
N HIS A 301 16.10 8.33 -5.60
CA HIS A 301 16.08 7.78 -6.96
C HIS A 301 14.66 7.48 -7.42
N GLY A 302 14.45 7.50 -8.74
CA GLY A 302 13.23 6.95 -9.32
C GLY A 302 13.17 5.44 -9.07
N PHE A 303 14.14 4.73 -9.65
CA PHE A 303 14.36 3.30 -9.48
C PHE A 303 15.76 3.06 -8.94
N TYR A 304 15.83 2.50 -7.74
CA TYR A 304 17.06 1.98 -7.17
C TYR A 304 17.04 0.45 -7.29
N ILE A 305 18.00 -0.12 -8.02
CA ILE A 305 18.02 -1.53 -8.41
C ILE A 305 19.38 -2.13 -8.02
N ASP A 306 19.46 -2.81 -6.89
CA ASP A 306 20.72 -3.37 -6.36
C ASP A 306 20.82 -4.90 -6.47
N ALA A 307 19.82 -5.54 -7.07
CA ALA A 307 19.77 -6.97 -7.31
C ALA A 307 19.27 -7.27 -8.74
N GLY A 308 19.65 -8.43 -9.25
CA GLY A 308 19.16 -8.98 -10.52
C GLY A 308 19.33 -10.50 -10.58
N PRO A 309 18.82 -11.17 -11.63
CA PRO A 309 18.31 -10.59 -12.87
C PRO A 309 16.97 -9.87 -12.71
N ASN A 310 16.72 -8.81 -13.48
CA ASN A 310 15.42 -8.13 -13.53
C ASN A 310 15.17 -7.58 -14.93
N SER A 311 13.90 -7.53 -15.35
CA SER A 311 13.49 -6.91 -16.62
C SER A 311 12.53 -5.75 -16.36
N LEU A 312 12.94 -4.56 -16.78
CA LEU A 312 12.14 -3.34 -16.75
C LEU A 312 11.90 -2.89 -18.19
N THR A 313 10.63 -2.73 -18.57
CA THR A 313 10.24 -2.35 -19.92
C THR A 313 9.28 -1.17 -19.89
N SER A 314 9.55 -0.14 -20.68
CA SER A 314 8.69 1.05 -20.79
C SER A 314 8.48 1.77 -19.44
N CYS A 315 9.43 1.67 -18.52
CA CYS A 315 9.36 2.36 -17.23
C CYS A 315 9.82 3.82 -17.36
N HIS A 316 9.24 4.70 -16.56
CA HIS A 316 9.47 6.15 -16.62
C HIS A 316 9.99 6.66 -15.27
N ALA A 317 11.15 7.33 -15.28
CA ALA A 317 11.67 8.07 -14.14
C ALA A 317 11.55 9.58 -14.41
N ASP A 318 10.61 10.23 -13.75
CA ASP A 318 10.26 11.65 -13.93
C ASP A 318 10.70 12.47 -12.71
N SER A 319 11.72 13.29 -12.89
CA SER A 319 12.07 14.36 -11.96
C SER A 319 12.32 13.95 -10.51
N ASN A 320 13.02 12.83 -10.34
CA ASN A 320 13.39 12.34 -9.00
C ASN A 320 14.52 13.21 -8.40
N SER A 321 14.94 12.90 -7.16
CA SER A 321 15.72 13.83 -6.31
C SER A 321 14.93 15.06 -5.84
N TRP A 322 13.60 15.02 -5.89
CA TRP A 322 12.77 16.17 -5.55
C TRP A 322 12.80 16.49 -4.05
N GLN A 323 13.27 17.68 -3.67
CA GLN A 323 13.25 18.15 -2.29
C GLN A 323 12.98 19.66 -2.25
N SER A 324 11.78 20.09 -1.84
CA SER A 324 11.37 21.51 -1.91
C SER A 324 12.36 22.56 -1.38
N ASP A 325 13.25 22.16 -0.47
CA ASP A 325 14.14 23.05 0.29
C ASP A 325 15.64 22.87 -0.08
N ASP A 326 16.01 21.85 -0.89
CA ASP A 326 17.40 21.53 -1.24
C ASP A 326 17.51 20.90 -2.64
N PRO A 327 17.81 21.69 -3.69
CA PRO A 327 17.91 21.21 -5.07
C PRO A 327 19.25 20.52 -5.36
N SER A 328 19.79 19.74 -4.41
CA SER A 328 21.13 19.16 -4.51
C SER A 328 21.30 18.19 -5.68
N ALA A 329 20.22 17.78 -6.34
CA ALA A 329 20.23 16.91 -7.50
C ALA A 329 21.19 15.73 -7.34
N ASP A 330 21.08 15.04 -6.21
CA ASP A 330 21.99 13.96 -5.80
C ASP A 330 21.58 12.59 -6.34
N PHE A 331 20.34 12.48 -6.84
CA PHE A 331 19.71 11.20 -7.13
C PHE A 331 19.30 11.07 -8.60
N ASP A 332 19.45 9.86 -9.11
CA ASP A 332 19.26 9.50 -10.52
C ASP A 332 17.86 8.97 -10.82
N GLY A 333 17.47 8.97 -12.09
CA GLY A 333 16.23 8.35 -12.56
C GLY A 333 16.25 6.83 -12.36
N PHE A 334 17.20 6.17 -13.01
CA PHE A 334 17.52 4.75 -12.78
C PHE A 334 18.93 4.64 -12.19
N HIS A 335 19.05 4.00 -11.03
CA HIS A 335 20.30 3.83 -10.32
C HIS A 335 20.60 2.34 -10.08
N ILE A 336 21.65 1.84 -10.73
CA ILE A 336 22.13 0.47 -10.58
C ILE A 336 23.56 0.52 -10.02
N PRO A 337 23.77 0.35 -8.71
CA PRO A 337 25.09 0.55 -8.12
C PRO A 337 26.04 -0.64 -8.30
N TRP A 338 25.52 -1.88 -8.33
CA TRP A 338 26.29 -3.12 -8.47
C TRP A 338 25.45 -4.34 -8.92
N GLY A 339 24.25 -4.15 -9.46
CA GLY A 339 23.38 -5.27 -9.86
C GLY A 339 23.83 -5.95 -11.16
N GLU A 340 23.50 -7.24 -11.30
CA GLU A 340 23.87 -8.05 -12.47
C GLU A 340 22.65 -8.52 -13.27
N HIS A 341 22.81 -8.72 -14.59
CA HIS A 341 21.76 -9.28 -15.46
C HIS A 341 20.44 -8.47 -15.46
N ILE A 342 20.55 -7.14 -15.45
CA ILE A 342 19.41 -6.22 -15.45
C ILE A 342 19.16 -5.69 -16.87
N GLN A 343 17.91 -5.68 -17.29
CA GLN A 343 17.48 -5.13 -18.58
C GLN A 343 16.57 -3.93 -18.35
N LEU A 344 16.94 -2.77 -18.89
CA LEU A 344 16.12 -1.56 -18.99
C LEU A 344 15.83 -1.31 -20.47
N ILE A 345 14.66 -1.71 -20.96
CA ILE A 345 14.31 -1.63 -22.38
C ILE A 345 13.18 -0.63 -22.60
N ALA A 346 13.35 0.29 -23.55
CA ALA A 346 12.40 1.37 -23.82
C ALA A 346 12.06 2.22 -22.58
N CYS A 347 12.96 2.27 -21.60
CA CYS A 347 12.78 3.09 -20.40
C CYS A 347 13.13 4.55 -20.70
N SER A 348 12.47 5.49 -20.04
CA SER A 348 12.74 6.92 -20.19
C SER A 348 13.03 7.57 -18.86
N ALA A 349 14.01 8.46 -18.84
CA ALA A 349 14.36 9.24 -17.66
C ALA A 349 14.46 10.72 -18.02
N TYR A 350 13.52 11.52 -17.53
CA TYR A 350 13.46 12.94 -17.86
C TYR A 350 13.19 13.78 -16.62
N ASP A 351 13.52 15.06 -16.72
CA ASP A 351 13.20 16.03 -15.67
C ASP A 351 12.37 17.18 -16.25
N LYS A 352 11.20 17.41 -15.66
CA LYS A 352 10.33 18.50 -16.06
C LYS A 352 10.75 19.80 -15.35
N ASN A 353 11.19 20.78 -16.13
CA ASN A 353 11.43 22.15 -15.63
C ASN A 353 10.13 22.99 -15.57
N GLU A 354 9.07 22.39 -15.04
CA GLU A 354 7.78 23.07 -14.90
C GLU A 354 7.93 24.32 -14.03
N SER A 355 7.39 25.44 -14.50
CA SER A 355 7.44 26.73 -13.80
C SER A 355 8.85 27.22 -13.46
N ASN A 356 9.87 26.85 -14.26
CA ASN A 356 11.27 27.20 -14.02
C ASN A 356 11.82 26.74 -12.67
N ARG A 357 11.32 25.61 -12.13
CA ARG A 357 11.75 25.05 -10.85
C ARG A 357 13.16 24.43 -10.86
N GLY A 358 13.82 24.41 -12.03
CA GLY A 358 15.10 23.73 -12.25
C GLY A 358 14.94 22.22 -12.45
N HIS A 359 16.06 21.58 -12.78
CA HIS A 359 16.19 20.13 -12.91
C HIS A 359 16.78 19.56 -11.62
N TRP A 360 16.26 18.42 -11.20
CA TRP A 360 16.51 17.79 -9.91
C TRP A 360 17.12 16.41 -10.07
N GLN A 361 16.72 15.65 -11.08
CA GLN A 361 17.25 14.34 -11.37
C GLN A 361 18.66 14.47 -11.93
N ARG A 362 19.65 13.93 -11.23
CA ARG A 362 21.07 14.08 -11.54
C ARG A 362 21.41 13.50 -12.92
N TYR A 363 21.23 12.19 -13.04
CA TYR A 363 21.41 11.46 -14.27
C TYR A 363 20.13 10.72 -14.64
N GLY A 364 19.91 10.52 -15.95
CA GLY A 364 18.85 9.63 -16.40
C GLY A 364 19.11 8.19 -15.99
N PHE A 365 20.29 7.67 -16.35
CA PHE A 365 20.75 6.32 -16.03
C PHE A 365 22.13 6.33 -15.38
N TYR A 366 22.25 5.77 -14.17
CA TYR A 366 23.51 5.56 -13.49
C TYR A 366 23.85 4.07 -13.37
N LEU A 367 25.07 3.71 -13.75
CA LEU A 367 25.59 2.35 -13.70
C LEU A 367 26.94 2.30 -12.96
N GLY A 368 26.92 1.77 -11.73
CA GLY A 368 28.09 1.67 -10.87
C GLY A 368 29.14 0.67 -11.37
N ARG A 369 30.35 0.76 -10.81
CA ARG A 369 31.53 -0.01 -11.26
C ARG A 369 31.33 -1.53 -11.29
N TYR A 370 30.52 -2.06 -10.37
CA TYR A 370 30.34 -3.50 -10.19
C TYR A 370 29.06 -4.02 -10.84
N ALA A 371 28.36 -3.19 -11.62
CA ALA A 371 27.20 -3.65 -12.36
C ALA A 371 27.66 -4.30 -13.66
N GLU A 372 27.24 -5.55 -13.88
CA GLU A 372 27.69 -6.39 -14.98
C GLU A 372 26.52 -7.03 -15.73
N HIS A 373 26.70 -7.32 -17.02
CA HIS A 373 25.66 -7.90 -17.87
C HIS A 373 24.36 -7.08 -17.89
N VAL A 374 24.47 -5.76 -17.80
CA VAL A 374 23.35 -4.82 -17.84
C VAL A 374 23.11 -4.35 -19.27
N GLN A 375 21.85 -4.39 -19.69
CA GLN A 375 21.40 -3.85 -20.97
C GLN A 375 20.51 -2.63 -20.73
N ILE A 376 20.88 -1.49 -21.32
CA ILE A 376 20.10 -0.26 -21.29
C ILE A 376 19.81 0.16 -22.73
N LEU A 377 18.54 0.20 -23.09
CA LEU A 377 18.03 0.86 -24.29
C LEU A 377 16.97 1.87 -23.83
N GLY A 378 17.32 3.15 -23.79
CA GLY A 378 16.47 4.16 -23.18
C GLY A 378 16.58 5.54 -23.78
N THR A 379 15.73 6.44 -23.28
CA THR A 379 15.73 7.86 -23.67
C THR A 379 15.92 8.75 -22.45
N THR A 380 16.58 9.89 -22.64
CA THR A 380 16.79 10.87 -21.58
C THR A 380 16.51 12.27 -22.07
N ILE A 381 15.97 13.12 -21.21
CA ILE A 381 15.75 14.53 -21.54
C ILE A 381 15.99 15.35 -20.27
N ASP A 382 16.74 16.45 -20.37
CA ASP A 382 16.74 17.51 -19.36
C ASP A 382 17.19 17.10 -17.94
N ASN A 383 17.91 15.98 -17.78
CA ASN A 383 18.50 15.63 -16.48
C ASN A 383 19.57 16.67 -16.08
N ASN A 384 19.65 17.00 -14.79
CA ASN A 384 20.45 18.10 -14.26
C ASN A 384 21.94 18.02 -14.62
N THR A 385 22.53 16.82 -14.59
CA THR A 385 23.96 16.62 -14.87
C THR A 385 24.20 15.92 -16.22
N GLY A 386 23.37 14.95 -16.59
CA GLY A 386 23.47 14.34 -17.92
C GLY A 386 22.65 13.08 -18.12
N SER A 387 22.73 12.53 -19.33
CA SER A 387 21.96 11.34 -19.73
C SER A 387 22.41 10.08 -18.98
N THR A 388 23.72 9.85 -18.89
CA THR A 388 24.31 8.65 -18.29
C THR A 388 25.52 8.97 -17.40
N SER A 389 25.79 8.12 -16.41
CA SER A 389 27.02 8.20 -15.60
C SER A 389 27.36 6.89 -14.88
N GLY A 390 28.55 6.84 -14.28
CA GLY A 390 29.08 5.71 -13.53
C GLY A 390 30.04 4.83 -14.35
N ALA A 391 31.00 4.22 -13.66
CA ALA A 391 32.07 3.45 -14.29
C ALA A 391 31.58 2.19 -15.03
N GLY A 392 30.39 1.68 -14.68
CA GLY A 392 29.80 0.53 -15.35
C GLY A 392 29.28 0.84 -16.74
N ILE A 393 29.04 2.11 -17.11
CA ILE A 393 28.54 2.50 -18.44
C ILE A 393 29.47 2.01 -19.55
N THR A 394 30.78 2.06 -19.34
CA THR A 394 31.80 1.56 -20.28
C THR A 394 32.29 0.15 -19.92
N GLY A 395 31.58 -0.56 -19.06
CA GLY A 395 31.91 -1.92 -18.65
C GLY A 395 31.82 -2.88 -19.85
N PRO A 396 32.80 -3.78 -20.05
CA PRO A 396 32.88 -4.61 -21.25
C PRO A 396 31.74 -5.62 -21.41
N THR A 397 31.04 -5.95 -20.33
CA THR A 397 29.88 -6.86 -20.32
C THR A 397 28.54 -6.15 -20.46
N ASN A 398 28.54 -4.81 -20.42
CA ASN A 398 27.34 -3.99 -20.46
C ASN A 398 27.08 -3.47 -21.88
N SER A 399 25.80 -3.29 -22.20
CA SER A 399 25.35 -2.71 -23.47
C SER A 399 24.44 -1.53 -23.17
N VAL A 400 24.94 -0.31 -23.41
CA VAL A 400 24.25 0.93 -23.09
C VAL A 400 24.02 1.74 -24.36
N GLN A 401 22.76 1.95 -24.70
CA GLN A 401 22.30 2.80 -25.79
C GLN A 401 21.24 3.76 -25.24
N VAL A 402 21.64 5.00 -25.03
CA VAL A 402 20.76 6.06 -24.51
C VAL A 402 20.77 7.22 -25.49
N THR A 403 19.58 7.70 -25.85
CA THR A 403 19.41 8.83 -26.77
C THR A 403 18.65 9.97 -26.11
N GLY A 404 18.96 11.19 -26.52
CA GLY A 404 18.25 12.40 -26.08
C GLY A 404 19.17 13.40 -25.39
#